data_AF-A0A9P4DBP8-F1
#
_entry.id   AF-A0A9P4DBP8-F1
#
_cell.length_a   1.000
_cell.length_b   1.000
_cell.length_c   1.000
_cell.angle_alpha   90.00
_cell.angle_beta   90.00
_cell.angle_gamma   90.00
#
_symmetry.space_group_name_H-M   'P 1'
#
loop_
_entity.id
_entity.type
_entity.pdbx_description
1 polymer ?
#
loop_
_entity_poly.entity_id
_entity_poly.type
_entity_poly.pdbx_seq_one_letter_code
_entity_poly.pdbx_strand_id
1 'polypeptide(L)' 'MTNKDMCKEKNLDEREVYKKFGKEICGSCINNMRDCESKDCDTAYKNWLEKEVDNKKV' A
#
# COMPACT_ATOMS: atom_id res chain seq x y z
N MET A 1 -2.43 -12.34 -8.09
CA MET A 1 -3.36 -11.55 -7.25
C MET A 1 -2.74 -10.19 -7.10
N THR A 2 -3.45 -9.11 -7.34
CA THR A 2 -2.87 -7.76 -7.15
C THR A 2 -2.90 -7.37 -5.67
N ASN A 3 -2.13 -6.36 -5.27
CA ASN A 3 -2.23 -5.80 -3.92
C ASN A 3 -3.64 -5.30 -3.62
N LYS A 4 -4.34 -4.78 -4.63
CA LYS A 4 -5.75 -4.38 -4.55
C LYS A 4 -6.68 -5.55 -4.22
N ASP A 5 -6.47 -6.70 -4.86
CA ASP A 5 -7.25 -7.92 -4.57
C ASP A 5 -6.96 -8.42 -3.16
N MET A 6 -5.68 -8.40 -2.73
CA MET A 6 -5.29 -8.75 -1.36
C MET A 6 -5.97 -7.83 -0.33
N CYS A 7 -6.01 -6.51 -0.58
CA CYS A 7 -6.64 -5.56 0.33
C CYS A 7 -8.15 -5.84 0.47
N LYS A 8 -8.83 -6.17 -0.64
CA LYS A 8 -10.24 -6.57 -0.62
C LYS A 8 -10.46 -7.87 0.16
N GLU A 9 -9.65 -8.90 -0.10
CA GLU A 9 -9.75 -10.20 0.60
C GLU A 9 -9.54 -10.04 2.11
N LYS A 10 -8.58 -9.19 2.51
CA LYS A 10 -8.28 -8.90 3.92
C LYS A 10 -9.16 -7.83 4.55
N ASN A 11 -10.11 -7.27 3.81
CA ASN A 11 -10.97 -6.16 4.22
C ASN A 11 -10.18 -4.97 4.80
N LEU A 12 -9.06 -4.61 4.16
CA LEU A 12 -8.22 -3.48 4.54
C LEU A 12 -8.70 -2.23 3.82
N ASP A 13 -8.98 -1.17 4.58
CA ASP A 13 -9.17 0.16 4.03
C ASP A 13 -7.82 0.87 3.80
N GLU A 14 -7.84 1.95 3.04
CA GLU A 14 -6.66 2.73 2.68
C GLU A 14 -5.81 3.14 3.90
N ARG A 15 -6.43 3.46 5.04
CA ARG A 15 -5.70 3.84 6.26
C ARG A 15 -4.92 2.65 6.82
N GLU A 16 -5.52 1.46 6.83
CA GLU A 16 -4.86 0.24 7.29
C GLU A 16 -3.76 -0.22 6.32
N VAL A 17 -3.96 -0.01 5.02
CA VAL A 17 -2.93 -0.26 4.01
C VAL A 17 -1.73 0.66 4.21
N TYR A 18 -1.93 1.97 4.38
CA TYR A 18 -0.83 2.89 4.66
C TYR A 18 -0.12 2.59 5.99
N LYS A 19 -0.83 2.16 7.03
CA LYS A 19 -0.19 1.73 8.29
C LYS A 19 0.72 0.52 8.11
N LYS A 20 0.30 -0.45 7.30
CA LYS A 20 1.03 -1.73 7.12
C LYS A 20 2.15 -1.61 6.07
N PHE A 21 1.88 -0.91 4.98
CA PHE A 21 2.70 -0.91 3.77
C PHE A 21 3.20 0.48 3.38
N GLY A 22 2.99 1.52 4.20
CA GLY A 22 3.33 2.91 3.86
C GLY A 22 4.79 3.12 3.44
N LYS A 23 5.73 2.36 4.02
CA LYS A 23 7.15 2.36 3.62
C LYS A 23 7.37 1.76 2.23
N GLU A 24 6.67 0.68 1.88
CA GLU A 24 6.72 0.07 0.55
C GLU A 24 6.03 0.92 -0.52
N ILE A 25 4.96 1.60 -0.11
CA ILE A 25 4.16 2.47 -0.97
C ILE A 25 4.92 3.74 -1.27
N CYS A 26 5.29 4.53 -0.27
CA CYS A 26 5.83 5.86 -0.51
C CYS A 26 7.36 5.96 -0.37
N GLY A 27 8.03 5.04 0.36
CA GLY A 27 9.49 5.02 0.56
C GLY A 27 10.05 6.19 1.40
N SER A 28 9.53 7.40 1.20
CA SER A 28 9.82 8.63 1.91
C SER A 28 8.96 8.84 3.17
N CYS A 29 8.00 7.95 3.41
CA CYS A 29 7.13 8.03 4.58
C CYS A 29 7.91 7.73 5.86
N ILE A 30 8.27 8.78 6.60
CA ILE A 30 8.97 8.65 7.90
C ILE A 30 8.00 8.16 8.99
N ASN A 31 6.72 8.54 8.88
CA ASN A 31 5.68 8.14 9.83
C ASN A 31 4.76 7.08 9.24
N ASN A 32 4.45 6.07 10.06
CA ASN A 32 3.51 4.98 9.76
C ASN A 32 2.04 5.46 9.83
N MET A 33 1.84 6.74 10.12
CA MET A 33 0.55 7.41 10.19
C MET A 33 0.40 8.28 8.96
N ARG A 34 -0.84 8.50 8.55
CA ARG A 34 -1.35 9.12 7.31
C ARG A 34 -0.76 10.49 6.91
N ASP A 35 0.25 11.00 7.62
CA ASP A 35 0.99 12.24 7.36
C ASP A 35 1.85 12.18 6.07
N CYS A 36 1.77 11.10 5.30
CA CYS A 36 2.24 11.06 3.91
C CYS A 36 1.29 11.79 2.96
N GLU A 37 0.94 13.04 3.27
CA GLU A 37 0.07 13.88 2.43
C GLU A 37 0.78 14.39 1.15
N SER A 38 1.84 13.71 0.69
CA SER A 38 2.44 14.01 -0.60
C SER A 38 1.59 13.42 -1.73
N LYS A 39 1.35 14.21 -2.78
CA LYS A 39 0.76 13.74 -4.04
C LYS A 39 1.52 12.55 -4.65
N ASP A 40 2.81 12.45 -4.33
CA ASP A 40 3.66 11.34 -4.74
C ASP A 40 3.27 10.04 -4.01
N CYS A 41 2.86 10.12 -2.74
CA CYS A 41 2.41 8.95 -1.98
C CYS A 41 1.06 8.44 -2.47
N ASP A 42 0.11 9.32 -2.80
CA ASP A 42 -1.17 8.92 -3.40
C ASP A 42 -0.97 8.24 -4.76
N THR A 43 -0.05 8.79 -5.57
CA THR A 43 0.30 8.21 -6.87
C THR A 43 1.00 6.87 -6.68
N ALA A 44 1.93 6.78 -5.73
CA ALA A 44 2.64 5.56 -5.42
C ALA A 44 1.71 4.48 -4.83
N TYR A 45 0.69 4.86 -4.05
CA TYR A 45 -0.35 3.95 -3.56
C TYR A 45 -1.16 3.37 -4.70
N LYS A 46 -1.64 4.21 -5.63
CA LYS A 46 -2.36 3.74 -6.82
C LYS A 46 -1.52 2.78 -7.65
N ASN A 47 -0.25 3.09 -7.85
CA ASN A 47 0.68 2.21 -8.56
C ASN A 47 0.95 0.91 -7.78
N TRP A 48 1.07 0.98 -6.46
CA TRP A 48 1.30 -0.17 -5.60
C TRP A 48 0.10 -1.12 -5.61
N LEU A 49 -1.14 -0.62 -5.63
CA LEU A 49 -2.35 -1.43 -5.69
C LEU A 49 -2.41 -2.35 -6.91
N GLU A 50 -1.94 -1.86 -8.06
CA GLU A 50 -1.95 -2.60 -9.34
C GLU A 50 -0.73 -3.55 -9.46
N LYS A 51 0.23 -3.52 -8.52
CA LYS A 51 1.34 -4.49 -8.51
C LYS A 51 0.82 -5.89 -8.19
N GLU A 52 1.38 -6.88 -8.88
CA GLU A 52 1.16 -8.28 -8.55
C GLU A 52 1.80 -8.59 -7.18
N VAL A 53 1.01 -9.21 -6.31
CA VAL A 53 1.51 -9.90 -5.12
C VAL A 53 2.24 -11.13 -5.64
N ASP A 54 3.55 -11.14 -5.49
CA ASP A 54 4.38 -12.30 -5.81
C ASP A 54 4.07 -13.39 -4.78
N ASN A 55 2.99 -14.14 -5.02
CA ASN A 55 2.60 -15.33 -4.28
C ASN A 55 3.53 -16.51 -4.65
N LYS A 56 4.84 -16.30 -4.69
CA LYS A 56 5.81 -17.39 -4.62
C LYS A 56 5.76 -17.98 -3.21
N LYS A 57 4.75 -18.83 -3.06
CA LYS A 57 4.59 -20.00 -2.20
C LYS A 57 5.77 -20.28 -1.24
N VAL A 58 5.39 -20.30 0.04
CA VAL A 58 5.78 -21.23 1.12
C VAL A 58 7.23 -21.16 1.60
#